data_AF-A0A2W2JRY8-F1
#
_entry.id   AF-A0A2W2JRY8-F1
#
_cell.length_a   1.000
_cell.length_b   1.000
_cell.length_c   1.000
_cell.angle_alpha   90.00
_cell.angle_beta   90.00
_cell.angle_gamma   90.00
#
_symmetry.space_group_name_H-M   'P 1'
#
loop_
_entity.id
_entity.type
_entity.pdbx_description
1 polymer ?
#
loop_
_entity_poly.entity_id
_entity_poly.type
_entity_poly.pdbx_seq_one_letter_code
_entity_poly.pdbx_strand_id
1 'polypeptide(L)'
;MPVSERQLAAFADTHAWRVPFDTSPRHLAGPGDGRHVTHGLAAAGWTRTSDPLSPEIVLTSPDHRHSLQFDPQSATAARWRLRAEPTDTEPGWYAEFGELVPAEVLGAVTDALVTPSVAEPPDPLDAADAAGWLIDARGAASSPDAACRVERRPERNAAVSWHVEAHEPGHGSRGPRLWHAWFDAQTPTRLVDAFVTALADPAPLQRGMFDRTAHGAVQETSPLSPQHVADAHTER
;
A
#
# COMPACT_ATOMS: atom_id res chain seq x y z
N MET A 1 -7.64 -6.42 18.90
CA MET A 1 -7.90 -5.37 19.92
C MET A 1 -8.25 -4.12 19.16
N PRO A 2 -9.43 -3.52 19.36
CA PRO A 2 -9.78 -2.28 18.68
C PRO A 2 -8.76 -1.19 19.03
N VAL A 3 -8.56 -0.23 18.11
CA VAL A 3 -7.68 0.91 18.34
C VAL A 3 -8.19 1.68 19.56
N SER A 4 -7.34 1.86 20.56
CA SER A 4 -7.71 2.58 21.79
C SER A 4 -7.74 4.10 21.56
N GLU A 5 -8.54 4.82 22.34
CA GLU A 5 -8.55 6.29 22.36
C GLU A 5 -7.15 6.89 22.54
N ARG A 6 -6.31 6.24 23.37
CA ARG A 6 -4.92 6.65 23.56
C ARG A 6 -4.09 6.56 22.28
N GLN A 7 -4.31 5.54 21.46
CA GLN A 7 -3.59 5.37 20.20
C GLN A 7 -4.06 6.39 19.15
N LEU A 8 -5.35 6.69 19.10
CA LEU A 8 -5.90 7.76 18.26
C LEU A 8 -5.37 9.14 18.70
N ALA A 9 -5.36 9.42 20.00
CA ALA A 9 -4.80 10.66 20.53
C ALA A 9 -3.30 10.80 20.19
N ALA A 10 -2.51 9.72 20.29
CA ALA A 10 -1.11 9.73 19.89
C ALA A 10 -0.90 9.94 18.38
N PHE A 11 -1.83 9.47 17.54
CA PHE A 11 -1.83 9.78 16.11
C PHE A 11 -2.10 11.26 15.87
N ALA A 12 -3.16 11.80 16.48
CA ALA A 12 -3.52 13.22 16.37
C ALA A 12 -2.38 14.13 16.83
N ASP A 13 -1.75 13.83 17.98
CA ASP A 13 -0.62 14.60 18.52
C ASP A 13 0.60 14.62 17.57
N THR A 14 0.86 13.50 16.88
CA THR A 14 1.94 13.44 15.87
C THR A 14 1.70 14.40 14.71
N HIS A 15 0.44 14.59 14.32
CA HIS A 15 0.05 15.38 13.15
C HIS A 15 -0.30 16.82 13.50
N ALA A 16 -0.67 17.12 14.75
CA ALA A 16 -1.22 18.41 15.18
C ALA A 16 -0.38 19.64 14.81
N TRP A 17 0.94 19.49 14.76
CA TRP A 17 1.89 20.57 14.46
C TRP A 17 2.47 20.52 13.04
N ARG A 18 2.14 19.48 12.26
CA ARG A 18 2.69 19.30 10.91
C ARG A 18 1.84 20.07 9.91
N VAL A 19 2.47 20.95 9.14
CA VAL A 19 1.81 21.61 8.01
C VAL A 19 1.51 20.54 6.94
N PRO A 20 0.24 20.33 6.54
CA PRO A 20 -0.10 19.33 5.55
C PRO A 20 0.18 19.82 4.11
N PHE A 21 0.60 18.88 3.27
CA PHE A 21 0.87 19.03 1.86
C PHE A 21 0.08 17.99 1.06
N ASP A 22 -0.54 18.45 -0.01
CA ASP A 22 -1.09 17.60 -1.06
C ASP A 22 0.09 17.10 -1.90
N THR A 23 0.32 15.79 -1.89
CA THR A 23 1.49 15.16 -2.55
C THR A 23 1.06 14.27 -3.71
N SER A 24 1.59 14.55 -4.89
CA SER A 24 1.28 13.84 -6.13
C SER A 24 2.53 13.57 -6.97
N PRO A 25 2.49 12.57 -7.88
CA PRO A 25 1.50 11.50 -7.96
C PRO A 25 1.67 10.48 -6.82
N ARG A 26 0.65 9.65 -6.57
CA ARG A 26 0.62 8.73 -5.41
C ARG A 26 1.82 7.79 -5.37
N HIS A 27 2.26 7.27 -6.52
CA HIS A 27 3.44 6.40 -6.60
C HIS A 27 4.76 7.07 -6.19
N LEU A 28 4.81 8.39 -6.06
CA LEU A 28 5.99 9.13 -5.56
C LEU A 28 5.78 9.75 -4.17
N ALA A 29 4.57 9.64 -3.59
CA ALA A 29 4.26 10.28 -2.32
C ALA A 29 5.02 9.70 -1.12
N GLY A 30 5.70 8.56 -1.28
CA GLY A 30 6.43 7.90 -0.20
C GLY A 30 5.51 7.26 0.85
N PRO A 31 6.08 6.71 1.93
CA PRO A 31 5.38 5.75 2.80
C PRO A 31 4.25 6.35 3.64
N GLY A 32 4.27 7.65 3.93
CA GLY A 32 3.33 8.24 4.89
C GLY A 32 3.43 7.61 6.29
N ASP A 33 2.36 7.67 7.06
CA ASP A 33 2.29 7.06 8.39
C ASP A 33 1.76 5.62 8.31
N GLY A 34 2.62 4.64 8.61
CA GLY A 34 2.26 3.22 8.63
C GLY A 34 1.12 2.87 9.59
N ARG A 35 0.80 3.73 10.57
CA ARG A 35 -0.38 3.57 11.42
C ARG A 35 -1.67 3.59 10.64
N HIS A 36 -1.70 4.19 9.45
CA HIS A 36 -2.83 4.05 8.53
C HIS A 36 -3.19 2.57 8.33
N VAL A 37 -2.21 1.72 8.02
CA VAL A 37 -2.43 0.28 7.82
C VAL A 37 -2.72 -0.43 9.15
N THR A 38 -1.89 -0.21 10.18
CA THR A 38 -2.02 -0.99 11.42
C THR A 38 -3.25 -0.64 12.25
N HIS A 39 -3.67 0.64 12.26
CA HIS A 39 -4.91 1.04 12.94
C HIS A 39 -6.14 0.51 12.18
N GLY A 40 -6.15 0.55 10.84
CA GLY A 40 -7.24 -0.03 10.04
C GLY A 40 -7.44 -1.53 10.31
N LEU A 41 -6.37 -2.31 10.31
CA LEU A 41 -6.44 -3.74 10.65
C LEU A 41 -6.88 -3.99 12.10
N ALA A 42 -6.38 -3.20 13.05
CA ALA A 42 -6.79 -3.31 14.44
C ALA A 42 -8.29 -2.99 14.64
N ALA A 43 -8.82 -2.01 13.90
CA ALA A 43 -10.26 -1.71 13.87
C ALA A 43 -11.07 -2.87 13.28
N ALA A 44 -10.52 -3.58 12.28
CA ALA A 44 -11.08 -4.83 11.74
C ALA A 44 -10.87 -6.07 12.63
N GLY A 45 -10.41 -5.88 13.88
CA GLY A 45 -10.30 -6.95 14.87
C GLY A 45 -8.97 -7.72 14.86
N TRP A 46 -8.02 -7.37 13.99
CA TRP A 46 -6.70 -8.01 13.98
C TRP A 46 -5.96 -7.77 15.31
N THR A 47 -5.05 -8.67 15.63
CA THR A 47 -4.29 -8.65 16.89
C THR A 47 -2.80 -8.67 16.63
N ARG A 48 -2.05 -7.87 17.39
CA ARG A 48 -0.58 -7.96 17.39
C ARG A 48 -0.14 -9.27 18.06
N THR A 49 0.65 -10.04 17.33
CA THR A 49 1.24 -11.32 17.78
C THR A 49 2.76 -11.25 17.94
N SER A 50 3.41 -10.19 17.44
CA SER A 50 4.82 -9.94 17.71
C SER A 50 5.07 -9.44 19.14
N ASP A 51 6.30 -9.65 19.64
CA ASP A 51 6.76 -9.10 20.91
C ASP A 51 6.58 -7.57 20.94
N PRO A 52 5.89 -7.00 21.96
CA PRO A 52 5.71 -5.57 22.16
C PRO A 52 6.99 -4.72 22.06
N LEU A 53 8.12 -5.27 22.49
CA LEU A 53 9.43 -4.62 22.53
C LEU A 53 10.28 -4.89 21.29
N SER A 54 9.81 -5.75 20.38
CA SER A 54 10.45 -5.93 19.07
C SER A 54 10.17 -4.72 18.16
N PRO A 55 11.16 -4.27 17.36
CA PRO A 55 10.94 -3.30 16.29
C PRO A 55 10.04 -3.83 15.16
N GLU A 56 9.88 -5.16 15.08
CA GLU A 56 8.99 -5.82 14.14
C GLU A 56 7.54 -5.85 14.65
N ILE A 57 6.61 -5.54 13.76
CA ILE A 57 5.18 -5.63 14.03
C ILE A 57 4.61 -6.77 13.21
N VAL A 58 3.98 -7.74 13.88
CA VAL A 58 3.17 -8.77 13.23
C VAL A 58 1.74 -8.64 13.73
N LEU A 59 0.81 -8.46 12.79
CA LEU A 59 -0.62 -8.51 13.01
C LEU A 59 -1.19 -9.79 12.41
N THR A 60 -2.10 -10.45 13.12
CA THR A 60 -2.78 -11.66 12.68
C THR A 60 -4.29 -11.43 12.67
N SER A 61 -4.96 -11.95 11.64
CA SER A 61 -6.41 -11.86 11.48
C SER A 61 -7.16 -12.64 12.57
N PRO A 62 -8.42 -12.31 12.86
CA PRO A 62 -9.23 -13.02 13.87
C PRO A 62 -9.40 -14.52 13.61
N ASP A 63 -9.38 -14.94 12.34
CA ASP A 63 -9.47 -16.33 11.90
C ASP A 63 -8.11 -17.04 11.82
N HIS A 64 -7.02 -16.35 12.18
CA HIS A 64 -5.63 -16.83 12.10
C HIS A 64 -5.17 -17.28 10.71
N ARG A 65 -5.91 -16.93 9.65
CA ARG A 65 -5.60 -17.28 8.26
C ARG A 65 -4.60 -16.34 7.62
N HIS A 66 -4.57 -15.09 8.06
CA HIS A 66 -3.81 -14.02 7.44
C HIS A 66 -2.86 -13.38 8.43
N SER A 67 -1.69 -12.96 7.94
CA SER A 67 -0.72 -12.20 8.72
C SER A 67 -0.15 -11.04 7.90
N LEU A 68 0.01 -9.89 8.56
CA LEU A 68 0.74 -8.74 8.05
C LEU A 68 1.97 -8.53 8.93
N GLN A 69 3.14 -8.54 8.31
CA GLN A 69 4.42 -8.25 8.94
C GLN A 69 4.94 -6.90 8.46
N PHE A 70 5.37 -6.06 9.38
CA PHE A 70 6.21 -4.89 9.13
C PHE A 70 7.57 -5.11 9.79
N ASP A 71 8.62 -5.12 8.97
CA ASP A 71 10.00 -5.33 9.40
C ASP A 71 10.87 -4.14 8.94
N PRO A 72 11.13 -3.15 9.81
CA PRO A 72 11.94 -1.98 9.48
C PRO A 72 13.42 -2.32 9.25
N GLN A 73 13.88 -3.49 9.72
CA GLN A 73 15.28 -3.92 9.64
C GLN A 73 15.50 -4.99 8.57
N SER A 74 14.49 -5.23 7.72
CA SER A 74 14.54 -6.22 6.66
C SER A 74 15.80 -6.07 5.79
N ALA A 75 16.52 -7.17 5.63
CA ALA A 75 17.68 -7.27 4.74
C ALA A 75 17.30 -7.23 3.26
N THR A 76 16.02 -7.43 2.93
CA THR A 76 15.49 -7.29 1.56
C THR A 76 14.90 -5.89 1.36
N ALA A 77 14.61 -5.54 0.11
CA ALA A 77 13.94 -4.28 -0.21
C ALA A 77 12.48 -4.23 0.27
N ALA A 78 11.89 -5.37 0.64
CA ALA A 78 10.53 -5.45 1.18
C ALA A 78 10.52 -5.10 2.67
N ARG A 79 9.59 -4.23 3.06
CA ARG A 79 9.34 -3.80 4.46
C ARG A 79 8.02 -4.34 5.00
N TRP A 80 7.04 -4.52 4.12
CA TRP A 80 5.75 -5.10 4.47
C TRP A 80 5.59 -6.43 3.75
N ARG A 81 5.02 -7.41 4.45
CA ARG A 81 4.68 -8.73 3.89
C ARG A 81 3.28 -9.10 4.35
N LEU A 82 2.43 -9.47 3.40
CA LEU A 82 1.08 -9.93 3.64
C LEU A 82 0.99 -11.38 3.17
N ARG A 83 0.51 -12.27 4.02
CA ARG A 83 0.47 -13.71 3.75
C ARG A 83 -0.85 -14.30 4.19
N ALA A 84 -1.37 -15.24 3.38
CA ALA A 84 -2.36 -16.21 3.82
C ALA A 84 -1.75 -17.61 3.93
N GLU A 85 -2.05 -18.29 5.03
CA GLU A 85 -1.68 -19.68 5.21
C GLU A 85 -2.57 -20.60 4.36
N PRO A 86 -2.00 -21.69 3.80
CA PRO A 86 -2.76 -22.62 2.99
C PRO A 86 -3.83 -23.37 3.78
N THR A 87 -4.98 -23.46 3.13
CA THR A 87 -6.16 -24.30 3.34
C THR A 87 -6.00 -25.80 3.14
N ASP A 88 -6.95 -26.60 3.64
CA ASP A 88 -7.38 -27.81 2.93
C ASP A 88 -8.12 -27.45 1.61
N THR A 89 -8.79 -26.30 1.56
CA THR A 89 -9.67 -25.90 0.43
C THR A 89 -9.09 -24.79 -0.45
N GLU A 90 -8.09 -24.04 0.03
CA GLU A 90 -7.57 -22.84 -0.64
C GLU A 90 -6.04 -22.81 -0.59
N PRO A 91 -5.34 -22.46 -1.68
CA PRO A 91 -3.90 -22.28 -1.62
C PRO A 91 -3.52 -21.08 -0.75
N GLY A 92 -2.34 -21.15 -0.14
CA GLY A 92 -1.73 -19.99 0.49
C GLY A 92 -1.23 -19.01 -0.58
N TRP A 93 -1.10 -17.76 -0.20
CA TRP A 93 -0.57 -16.70 -1.07
C TRP A 93 0.27 -15.72 -0.27
N TYR A 94 1.11 -14.98 -0.99
CA TYR A 94 2.05 -14.03 -0.43
C TYR A 94 2.17 -12.78 -1.32
N ALA A 95 2.27 -11.65 -0.65
CA ALA A 95 2.58 -10.36 -1.26
C ALA A 95 3.60 -9.60 -0.41
N GLU A 96 4.45 -8.81 -1.07
CA GLU A 96 5.42 -7.96 -0.40
C GLU A 96 5.49 -6.56 -0.99
N PHE A 97 5.82 -5.59 -0.13
CA PHE A 97 5.81 -4.17 -0.46
C PHE A 97 7.07 -3.50 0.08
N GLY A 98 7.67 -2.68 -0.77
CA GLY A 98 8.89 -1.94 -0.47
C GLY A 98 8.69 -0.80 0.51
N GLU A 99 9.80 -0.24 0.97
CA GLU A 99 9.83 0.83 1.98
C GLU A 99 9.01 2.07 1.60
N LEU A 100 9.03 2.49 0.32
CA LEU A 100 8.37 3.73 -0.12
C LEU A 100 6.97 3.52 -0.70
N VAL A 101 6.39 2.31 -0.58
CA VAL A 101 4.98 2.10 -0.95
C VAL A 101 4.10 2.94 -0.03
N PRO A 102 3.21 3.81 -0.57
CA PRO A 102 2.34 4.63 0.26
C PRO A 102 1.44 3.78 1.18
N ALA A 103 1.37 4.14 2.45
CA ALA A 103 0.54 3.44 3.43
C ALA A 103 -0.94 3.42 3.04
N GLU A 104 -1.42 4.45 2.33
CA GLU A 104 -2.80 4.53 1.84
C GLU A 104 -3.10 3.52 0.74
N VAL A 105 -2.13 3.26 -0.14
CA VAL A 105 -2.24 2.22 -1.17
C VAL A 105 -2.21 0.83 -0.54
N LEU A 106 -1.31 0.58 0.41
CA LEU A 106 -1.31 -0.67 1.18
C LEU A 106 -2.59 -0.80 2.04
N GLY A 107 -3.10 0.32 2.53
CA GLY A 107 -4.36 0.43 3.26
C GLY A 107 -5.54 -0.11 2.45
N ALA A 108 -5.68 0.33 1.20
CA ALA A 108 -6.72 -0.17 0.30
C ALA A 108 -6.66 -1.69 0.10
N VAL A 109 -5.46 -2.28 0.02
CA VAL A 109 -5.30 -3.74 -0.02
C VAL A 109 -5.82 -4.40 1.25
N THR A 110 -5.46 -3.86 2.41
CA THR A 110 -5.95 -4.41 3.68
C THR A 110 -7.45 -4.22 3.87
N ASP A 111 -8.03 -3.15 3.37
CA ASP A 111 -9.48 -2.90 3.42
C ASP A 111 -10.23 -3.91 2.52
N ALA A 112 -9.71 -4.17 1.31
CA ALA A 112 -10.22 -5.20 0.40
C ALA A 112 -10.02 -6.63 0.93
N LEU A 113 -9.05 -6.84 1.82
CA LEU A 113 -8.83 -8.12 2.50
C LEU A 113 -9.89 -8.36 3.58
N VAL A 114 -10.22 -7.35 4.39
CA VAL A 114 -11.18 -7.48 5.50
C VAL A 114 -12.63 -7.35 5.06
N THR A 115 -12.88 -6.72 3.90
CA THR A 115 -14.22 -6.57 3.34
C THR A 115 -14.60 -7.81 2.53
N PRO A 116 -15.67 -8.54 2.89
CA PRO A 116 -16.16 -9.65 2.07
C PRO A 116 -16.64 -9.12 0.71
N SER A 117 -16.16 -9.71 -0.38
CA SER A 117 -16.70 -9.46 -1.72
C SER A 117 -17.32 -10.73 -2.29
N VAL A 118 -18.51 -10.58 -2.88
CA VAL A 118 -19.23 -11.64 -3.62
C VAL A 118 -19.19 -11.36 -5.13
N ALA A 119 -18.68 -10.20 -5.54
CA ALA A 119 -18.58 -9.82 -6.94
C ALA A 119 -17.27 -10.33 -7.56
N GLU A 120 -17.32 -10.64 -8.85
CA GLU A 120 -16.13 -10.90 -9.65
C GLU A 120 -15.24 -9.64 -9.64
N PRO A 121 -13.95 -9.74 -9.30
CA PRO A 121 -13.07 -8.58 -9.33
C PRO A 121 -12.85 -8.09 -10.76
N PRO A 122 -12.82 -6.77 -11.00
CA PRO A 122 -12.43 -6.22 -12.30
C PRO A 122 -10.96 -6.56 -12.62
N ASP A 123 -10.54 -6.39 -13.88
CA ASP A 123 -9.13 -6.54 -14.22
C ASP A 123 -8.36 -5.39 -13.55
N PRO A 124 -7.28 -5.66 -12.78
CA PRO A 124 -6.51 -4.61 -12.12
C PRO A 124 -6.03 -3.49 -13.06
N LEU A 125 -5.89 -3.77 -14.36
CA LEU A 125 -5.47 -2.75 -15.34
C LEU A 125 -6.61 -1.84 -15.79
N ASP A 126 -7.87 -2.20 -15.59
CA ASP A 126 -9.03 -1.37 -15.96
C ASP A 126 -9.01 -0.04 -15.20
N ALA A 127 -8.65 -0.07 -13.91
CA ALA A 127 -8.52 1.13 -13.09
C ALA A 127 -7.36 2.03 -13.54
N ALA A 128 -6.25 1.43 -13.97
CA ALA A 128 -5.12 2.18 -14.52
C ALA A 128 -5.49 2.84 -15.86
N ASP A 129 -6.16 2.13 -16.76
CA ASP A 129 -6.63 2.65 -18.04
C ASP A 129 -7.64 3.80 -17.85
N ALA A 130 -8.59 3.64 -16.92
CA ALA A 130 -9.55 4.69 -16.56
C ALA A 130 -8.87 5.95 -15.99
N ALA A 131 -7.73 5.79 -15.30
CA ALA A 131 -6.90 6.89 -14.81
C ALA A 131 -5.95 7.48 -15.88
N GLY A 132 -6.04 7.01 -17.13
CA GLY A 132 -5.23 7.50 -18.25
C GLY A 132 -3.81 6.95 -18.30
N TRP A 133 -3.54 5.82 -17.63
CA TRP A 133 -2.26 5.14 -17.75
C TRP A 133 -2.14 4.47 -19.12
N LEU A 134 -0.93 4.41 -19.66
CA LEU A 134 -0.69 3.78 -20.95
C LEU A 134 -0.59 2.26 -20.78
N ILE A 135 -1.52 1.51 -21.36
CA ILE A 135 -1.45 0.05 -21.46
C ILE A 135 -0.71 -0.35 -22.75
N ASP A 136 0.41 -1.04 -22.62
CA ASP A 136 1.16 -1.53 -23.78
C ASP A 136 0.59 -2.83 -24.37
N ALA A 137 1.07 -3.22 -25.55
CA ALA A 137 0.62 -4.44 -26.24
C ALA A 137 0.93 -5.75 -25.47
N ARG A 138 1.75 -5.70 -24.42
CA ARG A 138 2.07 -6.84 -23.54
C ARG A 138 1.19 -6.86 -22.29
N GLY A 139 0.27 -5.90 -22.15
CA GLY A 139 -0.58 -5.77 -20.98
C GLY A 139 0.17 -5.26 -19.75
N ALA A 140 1.16 -4.37 -19.94
CA ALA A 140 1.75 -3.60 -18.85
C ALA A 140 1.21 -2.18 -18.86
N ALA A 141 0.79 -1.68 -17.70
CA ALA A 141 0.36 -0.30 -17.51
C ALA A 141 1.53 0.58 -17.07
N SER A 142 1.63 1.78 -17.62
CA SER A 142 2.61 2.79 -17.20
C SER A 142 1.92 4.10 -16.86
N SER A 143 2.28 4.71 -15.73
CA SER A 143 1.76 6.01 -15.33
C SER A 143 2.09 7.11 -16.35
N PRO A 144 1.33 8.23 -16.39
CA PRO A 144 1.56 9.31 -17.36
C PRO A 144 2.96 9.92 -17.35
N ASP A 145 3.64 9.90 -16.20
CA ASP A 145 5.02 10.35 -16.02
C ASP A 145 6.08 9.26 -16.30
N ALA A 146 5.64 8.06 -16.72
CA ALA A 146 6.44 6.86 -16.93
C ALA A 146 7.28 6.42 -15.73
N ALA A 147 6.97 6.91 -14.52
CA ALA A 147 7.70 6.61 -13.30
C ALA A 147 7.18 5.36 -12.60
N CYS A 148 5.93 4.93 -12.84
CA CYS A 148 5.34 3.73 -12.26
C CYS A 148 4.91 2.76 -13.35
N ARG A 149 5.18 1.47 -13.15
CA ARG A 149 4.80 0.40 -14.08
C ARG A 149 4.19 -0.78 -13.34
N VAL A 150 3.05 -1.25 -13.82
CA VAL A 150 2.34 -2.44 -13.35
C VAL A 150 2.37 -3.46 -14.47
N GLU A 151 2.84 -4.68 -14.19
CA GLU A 151 2.81 -5.74 -15.21
C GLU A 151 2.72 -7.14 -14.60
N ARG A 152 2.24 -8.07 -15.43
CA ARG A 152 2.31 -9.50 -15.18
C ARG A 152 3.62 -10.06 -15.71
N ARG A 153 4.40 -10.74 -14.88
CA ARG A 153 5.63 -11.40 -15.30
C ARG A 153 5.52 -12.93 -15.08
N PRO A 154 5.99 -13.75 -16.04
CA PRO A 154 6.12 -15.17 -15.80
C PRO A 154 7.25 -15.43 -14.80
N GLU A 155 6.97 -16.25 -13.81
CA GLU A 155 7.93 -16.75 -12.84
C GLU A 155 8.67 -17.99 -13.37
N ARG A 156 9.74 -18.39 -12.65
CA ARG A 156 10.55 -19.57 -13.01
C ARG A 156 9.73 -20.87 -13.06
N ASN A 157 8.66 -20.95 -12.29
CA ASN A 157 7.74 -22.10 -12.22
C ASN A 157 6.58 -22.01 -13.23
N ALA A 158 6.63 -21.09 -14.20
CA ALA A 158 5.57 -20.78 -15.16
C ALA A 158 4.28 -20.20 -14.55
N ALA A 159 4.26 -19.91 -13.25
CA ALA A 159 3.21 -19.09 -12.65
C ALA A 159 3.35 -17.63 -13.13
N VAL A 160 2.29 -16.84 -12.99
CA VAL A 160 2.30 -15.42 -13.41
C VAL A 160 2.05 -14.57 -12.19
N SER A 161 3.05 -13.78 -11.78
CA SER A 161 2.96 -12.84 -10.68
C SER A 161 2.76 -11.42 -11.16
N TRP A 162 2.18 -10.59 -10.29
CA TRP A 162 2.10 -9.16 -10.52
C TRP A 162 3.33 -8.47 -9.93
N HIS A 163 3.89 -7.57 -10.73
CA HIS A 163 4.99 -6.70 -10.32
C HIS A 163 4.56 -5.26 -10.53
N VAL A 164 4.70 -4.46 -9.48
CA VAL A 164 4.55 -3.01 -9.54
C VAL A 164 5.86 -2.37 -9.11
N GLU A 165 6.41 -1.50 -9.93
CA GLU A 165 7.68 -0.83 -9.65
C GLU A 165 7.53 0.67 -9.91
N ALA A 166 7.99 1.47 -8.96
CA ALA A 166 8.19 2.90 -9.17
C ALA A 166 9.69 3.18 -9.29
N HIS A 167 10.03 4.03 -10.25
CA HIS A 167 11.37 4.45 -10.62
C HIS A 167 11.47 5.96 -10.57
N GLU A 168 12.69 6.45 -10.48
CA GLU A 168 12.94 7.88 -10.58
C GLU A 168 12.40 8.48 -11.90
N PRO A 169 11.62 9.57 -11.84
CA PRO A 169 11.07 10.21 -13.03
C PRO A 169 12.15 10.62 -14.04
N GLY A 170 11.79 10.62 -15.32
CA GLY A 170 12.71 11.00 -16.41
C GLY A 170 13.68 9.90 -16.88
N HIS A 171 13.80 8.80 -16.13
CA HIS A 171 14.62 7.63 -16.51
C HIS A 171 13.80 6.41 -16.97
N GLY A 172 12.47 6.48 -16.85
CA GLY A 172 11.55 5.38 -17.09
C GLY A 172 11.89 4.14 -16.25
N SER A 173 11.47 2.96 -16.71
CA SER A 173 11.73 1.68 -16.03
C SER A 173 13.20 1.24 -15.97
N ARG A 174 14.12 2.02 -16.55
CA ARG A 174 15.58 1.79 -16.48
C ARG A 174 16.26 2.61 -15.38
N GLY A 175 15.54 3.54 -14.76
CA GLY A 175 16.05 4.36 -13.67
C GLY A 175 16.20 3.60 -12.36
N PRO A 176 16.81 4.22 -11.33
CA PRO A 176 16.84 3.68 -9.98
C PRO A 176 15.42 3.35 -9.51
N ARG A 177 15.22 2.11 -9.04
CA ARG A 177 13.94 1.66 -8.49
C ARG A 177 13.77 2.25 -7.09
N LEU A 178 12.72 3.04 -6.90
CA LEU A 178 12.37 3.70 -5.65
C LEU A 178 11.70 2.72 -4.68
N TRP A 179 10.75 1.93 -5.20
CA TRP A 179 10.09 0.86 -4.46
C TRP A 179 9.53 -0.17 -5.43
N HIS A 180 9.09 -1.30 -4.87
CA HIS A 180 8.38 -2.34 -5.60
C HIS A 180 7.23 -2.89 -4.75
N ALA A 181 6.24 -3.46 -5.41
CA ALA A 181 5.28 -4.38 -4.83
C ALA A 181 5.28 -5.65 -5.69
N TRP A 182 5.12 -6.79 -5.04
CA TRP A 182 5.03 -8.08 -5.70
C TRP A 182 3.89 -8.88 -5.09
N PHE A 183 3.09 -9.50 -5.95
CA PHE A 183 2.03 -10.41 -5.56
C PHE A 183 2.25 -11.72 -6.31
N ASP A 184 2.30 -12.82 -5.57
CA ASP A 184 2.43 -14.14 -6.19
C ASP A 184 1.20 -14.50 -7.03
N ALA A 185 1.31 -15.59 -7.80
CA ALA A 185 0.24 -16.03 -8.69
C ALA A 185 -1.03 -16.52 -7.97
N GLN A 186 -1.00 -16.73 -6.66
CA GLN A 186 -2.16 -17.19 -5.87
C GLN A 186 -2.87 -16.05 -5.14
N THR A 187 -2.28 -14.85 -5.16
CA THR A 187 -2.89 -13.66 -4.56
C THR A 187 -4.23 -13.37 -5.23
N PRO A 188 -5.32 -13.21 -4.45
CA PRO A 188 -6.63 -12.89 -5.01
C PRO A 188 -6.60 -11.61 -5.86
N THR A 189 -7.14 -11.68 -7.08
CA THR A 189 -7.15 -10.55 -8.04
C THR A 189 -7.70 -9.27 -7.44
N ARG A 190 -8.74 -9.35 -6.58
CA ARG A 190 -9.32 -8.18 -5.90
C ARG A 190 -8.31 -7.37 -5.07
N LEU A 191 -7.28 -8.02 -4.52
CA LEU A 191 -6.25 -7.35 -3.73
C LEU A 191 -5.29 -6.57 -4.63
N VAL A 192 -4.97 -7.15 -5.80
CA VAL A 192 -4.15 -6.48 -6.81
C VAL A 192 -4.92 -5.32 -7.43
N ASP A 193 -6.21 -5.52 -7.71
CA ASP A 193 -7.11 -4.47 -8.19
C ASP A 193 -7.22 -3.30 -7.19
N ALA A 194 -7.44 -3.59 -5.90
CA ALA A 194 -7.45 -2.56 -4.86
C ALA A 194 -6.12 -1.78 -4.80
N PHE A 195 -4.99 -2.47 -4.95
CA PHE A 195 -3.68 -1.83 -5.00
C PHE A 195 -3.55 -0.89 -6.21
N VAL A 196 -3.85 -1.39 -7.42
CA VAL A 196 -3.70 -0.62 -8.66
C VAL A 196 -4.69 0.54 -8.70
N THR A 197 -5.94 0.32 -8.28
CA THR A 197 -6.96 1.38 -8.16
C THR A 197 -6.51 2.49 -7.24
N ALA A 198 -6.05 2.16 -6.03
CA ALA A 198 -5.60 3.16 -5.07
C ALA A 198 -4.34 3.90 -5.52
N LEU A 199 -3.47 3.23 -6.29
CA LEU A 199 -2.25 3.80 -6.83
C LEU A 199 -2.49 4.72 -8.04
N ALA A 200 -3.45 4.37 -8.89
CA ALA A 200 -3.80 5.09 -10.11
C ALA A 200 -4.70 6.31 -9.86
N ASP A 201 -5.35 6.39 -8.71
CA ASP A 201 -6.17 7.53 -8.30
C ASP A 201 -5.37 8.85 -8.38
N PRO A 202 -5.84 9.85 -9.16
CA PRO A 202 -5.13 11.12 -9.34
C PRO A 202 -5.19 12.03 -8.13
N ALA A 203 -6.06 11.77 -7.14
CA ALA A 203 -6.17 12.60 -5.95
C ALA A 203 -4.88 12.53 -5.11
N PRO A 204 -4.36 13.68 -4.62
CA PRO A 204 -3.12 13.72 -3.86
C PRO A 204 -3.22 12.95 -2.54
N LEU A 205 -2.09 12.46 -2.05
CA LEU A 205 -1.96 11.92 -0.69
C LEU A 205 -1.48 13.00 0.27
N GLN A 206 -2.02 12.98 1.48
CA GLN A 206 -1.65 13.94 2.53
C GLN A 206 -0.28 13.59 3.10
N ARG A 207 0.65 14.54 3.12
CA ARG A 207 1.95 14.41 3.77
C ARG A 207 2.18 15.59 4.69
N GLY A 208 2.74 15.35 5.88
CA GLY A 208 3.19 16.41 6.76
C GLY A 208 4.51 17.00 6.28
N MET A 209 4.77 18.25 6.66
CA MET A 209 6.08 18.88 6.46
C MET A 209 7.20 17.95 6.97
N PHE A 210 8.22 17.73 6.14
CA PHE A 210 9.35 16.82 6.36
C PHE A 210 9.06 15.32 6.30
N ASP A 211 7.84 14.91 5.94
CA ASP A 211 7.61 13.51 5.61
C ASP A 211 8.45 13.10 4.39
N ARG A 212 8.91 11.85 4.41
CA ARG A 212 9.73 11.30 3.35
C ARG A 212 8.85 11.05 2.12
N THR A 213 9.20 11.70 1.01
CA THR A 213 8.64 11.43 -0.31
C THR A 213 9.72 10.85 -1.22
N ALA A 214 9.34 10.29 -2.37
CA ALA A 214 10.31 9.97 -3.40
C ALA A 214 10.75 11.22 -4.18
N HIS A 215 11.91 11.15 -4.82
CA HIS A 215 12.37 12.20 -5.72
C HIS A 215 11.38 12.36 -6.90
N GLY A 216 11.02 13.60 -7.21
CA GLY A 216 10.05 13.95 -8.25
C GLY A 216 8.59 14.03 -7.79
N ALA A 217 8.29 13.76 -6.50
CA ALA A 217 7.00 14.10 -5.93
C ALA A 217 6.79 15.62 -5.89
N VAL A 218 5.62 16.06 -6.31
CA VAL A 218 5.16 17.46 -6.20
C VAL A 218 4.40 17.60 -4.89
N GLN A 219 4.76 18.62 -4.10
CA GLN A 219 4.10 18.94 -2.84
C GLN A 219 3.56 20.38 -2.91
N GLU A 220 2.25 20.52 -2.72
CA GLU A 220 1.56 21.80 -2.63
C GLU A 220 0.96 21.95 -1.24
N THR A 221 0.93 23.17 -0.69
CA THR A 221 0.32 23.40 0.62
C THR A 221 -1.14 22.97 0.58
N SER A 222 -1.52 22.05 1.47
CA SER A 222 -2.89 21.55 1.51
C SER A 222 -3.85 22.62 2.05
N PRO A 223 -5.10 22.68 1.56
CA PRO A 223 -6.16 23.45 2.22
C PRO A 223 -6.64 22.81 3.53
N LEU A 224 -6.26 21.55 3.79
CA LEU A 224 -6.64 20.85 5.01
C LEU A 224 -5.89 21.40 6.22
N SER A 225 -6.55 21.38 7.37
CA SER A 225 -5.90 21.64 8.65
C SER A 225 -5.28 20.34 9.17
N PRO A 226 -4.29 20.41 10.09
CA PRO A 226 -3.81 19.24 10.81
C PRO A 226 -4.93 18.43 11.48
N GLN A 227 -5.99 19.11 11.94
CA GLN A 227 -7.15 18.45 12.54
C GLN A 227 -7.93 17.64 11.52
N HIS A 228 -8.15 18.16 10.30
CA HIS A 228 -8.81 17.40 9.23
C HIS A 228 -8.05 16.10 8.89
N VAL A 229 -6.71 16.12 8.94
CA VAL A 229 -5.88 14.92 8.72
C VAL A 229 -6.11 13.88 9.84
N ALA A 230 -6.19 14.33 11.09
CA ALA A 230 -6.46 13.45 12.23
C ALA A 230 -7.89 12.88 12.21
N ASP A 231 -8.88 13.70 11.84
CA ASP A 231 -10.27 13.30 11.74
C ASP A 231 -10.46 12.25 10.63
N ALA A 232 -9.86 12.48 9.44
CA ALA A 232 -9.91 11.54 8.32
C ALA A 232 -9.29 10.17 8.67
N HIS A 233 -8.27 10.12 9.53
CA HIS A 233 -7.70 8.85 10.01
C HIS A 233 -8.65 8.09 10.95
N THR A 234 -9.51 8.80 11.66
CA THR A 234 -10.43 8.21 12.65
C THR A 234 -11.73 7.71 12.00
N GLU A 235 -12.15 8.32 10.88
CA GLU A 235 -13.37 7.96 10.14
C GLU A 235 -13.24 6.73 9.24
N ARG A 236 -12.04 6.14 9.17
CA ARG A 236 -11.72 4.99 8.32
C ARG A 236 -12.22 3.65 8.88
#